data_AF-A0A7C8QUD0-F1
#
_entry.id   AF-A0A7C8QUD0-F1
#
_cell.length_a   1.000
_cell.length_b   1.000
_cell.length_c   1.000
_cell.angle_alpha   90.00
_cell.angle_beta   90.00
_cell.angle_gamma   90.00
#
_symmetry.space_group_name_H-M   'P 1'
#
loop_
_entity.id
_entity.type
_entity.pdbx_description
1 polymer ?
#
loop_
_entity_poly.entity_id
_entity_poly.type
_entity_poly.pdbx_seq_one_letter_code
_entity_poly.pdbx_strand_id
1 'polypeptide(L)'
;MEALRSIFFMSGEWRLTSEDQVTDFVNPYCWPIVYGRSISDSDGGFEVEPPNFKRGEKELYSKRFCWLPSEFEVSPDGESTRIASYINNLALMPQERLLYPILEKIFTYFVPMFDRTLADIEERKYMCRRVRSPPSDPEIWKLSEKTYKRRWERLLAQFQSGEKLQENFDSDSSEGELEDENEEEDEDPVRERRRSKPAPRQRYIRVRELATYKRKIGRRWEPPELNKSTSLKGQTVKVVVRLMNINLPPRSPTFVTRGGWMVEGVLIPTTRDIAPQQPDVRQEIDDLLAKRLPRELTAMILGYLPPVVPDSDAAALKEAFFEERSEPAINVGKFTSSSGFCVPY
;
A
#
# COMPACT_ATOMS: atom_id res chain seq x y z
N MET A 1 22.09 -4.33 9.64
CA MET A 1 21.96 -5.50 8.74
C MET A 1 22.56 -6.75 9.33
N GLU A 2 23.80 -6.76 9.82
CA GLU A 2 24.41 -7.95 10.46
C GLU A 2 23.64 -8.45 11.69
N ALA A 3 23.15 -7.55 12.55
CA ALA A 3 22.30 -7.92 13.68
C ALA A 3 20.98 -8.59 13.25
N LEU A 4 20.29 -8.06 12.23
CA LEU A 4 19.08 -8.69 11.67
C LEU A 4 19.42 -10.02 10.99
N ARG A 5 20.56 -10.10 10.28
CA ARG A 5 21.03 -11.33 9.64
C ARG A 5 21.30 -12.42 10.66
N SER A 6 21.87 -12.13 11.83
CA SER A 6 22.11 -13.16 12.86
C SER A 6 20.82 -13.68 13.51
N ILE A 7 19.77 -12.86 13.56
CA ILE A 7 18.48 -13.22 14.16
C ILE A 7 17.65 -14.11 13.23
N PHE A 8 17.68 -13.83 11.92
CA PHE A 8 17.01 -14.65 10.90
C PHE A 8 17.89 -15.79 10.35
N PHE A 9 19.18 -15.87 10.71
CA PHE A 9 20.04 -16.99 10.34
C PHE A 9 19.61 -18.32 10.98
N MET A 10 18.90 -18.27 12.11
CA MET A 10 18.54 -19.45 12.90
C MET A 10 17.29 -20.18 12.39
N SER A 11 16.48 -19.59 11.51
CA SER A 11 15.21 -20.17 11.04
C SER A 11 15.27 -20.80 9.65
N GLY A 12 16.45 -20.95 9.03
CA GLY A 12 16.63 -21.72 7.80
C GLY A 12 15.94 -21.19 6.53
N GLU A 13 15.14 -20.11 6.60
CA GLU A 13 14.37 -19.58 5.46
C GLU A 13 15.19 -18.65 4.55
N TRP A 14 16.34 -19.15 4.07
CA TRP A 14 17.13 -18.47 3.06
C TRP A 14 16.66 -18.87 1.67
N ARG A 15 15.94 -17.98 0.98
CA ARG A 15 15.70 -18.13 -0.47
C ARG A 15 16.37 -17.00 -1.23
N LEU A 16 17.52 -17.32 -1.81
CA LEU A 16 18.08 -16.59 -2.94
C LEU A 16 17.12 -16.76 -4.12
N THR A 17 16.29 -15.76 -4.40
CA THR A 17 15.76 -15.62 -5.76
C THR A 17 16.90 -15.19 -6.68
N SER A 18 16.81 -15.51 -7.96
CA SER A 18 17.91 -15.60 -8.93
C SER A 18 18.76 -14.33 -9.18
N GLU A 19 18.63 -13.25 -8.39
CA GLU A 19 19.43 -12.02 -8.53
C GLU A 19 19.88 -11.33 -7.22
N ASP A 20 19.91 -11.97 -6.04
CA ASP A 20 20.33 -11.32 -4.76
C ASP A 20 19.52 -10.05 -4.37
N GLN A 21 18.39 -9.78 -5.03
CA GLN A 21 17.69 -8.50 -4.89
C GLN A 21 16.69 -8.45 -3.75
N VAL A 22 16.11 -9.57 -3.32
CA VAL A 22 15.07 -9.58 -2.29
C VAL A 22 15.42 -10.57 -1.19
N THR A 23 15.35 -10.11 0.05
CA THR A 23 15.45 -10.96 1.24
C THR A 23 14.18 -10.76 2.06
N ASP A 24 13.32 -11.78 2.14
CA ASP A 24 12.17 -11.75 3.06
C ASP A 24 12.67 -12.10 4.47
N PHE A 25 12.45 -11.21 5.44
CA PHE A 25 12.72 -11.45 6.85
C PHE A 25 11.48 -12.00 7.57
N VAL A 26 10.31 -11.43 7.27
CA VAL A 26 9.01 -11.94 7.73
C VAL A 26 8.16 -12.17 6.51
N ASN A 27 7.81 -13.43 6.28
CA ASN A 27 7.06 -13.86 5.10
C ASN A 27 5.70 -14.43 5.52
N PRO A 28 4.58 -13.74 5.23
CA PRO A 28 3.25 -14.17 5.66
C PRO A 28 2.71 -15.40 4.92
N TYR A 29 3.40 -15.86 3.87
CA TYR A 29 3.07 -17.10 3.17
C TYR A 29 3.59 -18.35 3.87
N CYS A 30 4.49 -18.20 4.86
CA CYS A 30 4.90 -19.30 5.70
C CYS A 30 3.78 -19.67 6.66
N TRP A 31 3.63 -20.95 7.00
CA TRP A 31 2.62 -21.42 7.97
C TRP A 31 1.21 -20.84 7.74
N PRO A 32 0.68 -20.87 6.49
CA PRO A 32 -0.65 -20.34 6.23
C PRO A 32 -1.70 -21.25 6.89
N ILE A 33 -2.92 -20.71 7.03
CA ILE A 33 -4.06 -21.58 7.29
C ILE A 33 -4.27 -22.46 6.08
N VAL A 34 -4.35 -23.77 6.31
CA VAL A 34 -4.73 -24.76 5.31
C VAL A 34 -6.12 -25.27 5.67
N TYR A 35 -7.10 -24.98 4.82
CA TYR A 35 -8.48 -25.39 5.09
C TYR A 35 -8.61 -26.92 5.15
N GLY A 36 -9.41 -27.42 6.10
CA GLY A 36 -9.55 -28.85 6.40
C GLY A 36 -8.29 -29.50 6.96
N ARG A 37 -7.38 -28.71 7.56
CA ARG A 37 -6.15 -29.20 8.22
C ARG A 37 -5.74 -28.35 9.42
N SER A 38 -5.73 -27.03 9.29
CA SER A 38 -5.39 -26.14 10.40
C SER A 38 -6.47 -26.20 11.48
N ILE A 39 -6.07 -26.26 12.75
CA ILE A 39 -6.97 -26.39 13.90
C ILE A 39 -7.09 -25.04 14.59
N SER A 40 -8.32 -24.62 14.91
CA SER A 40 -8.61 -23.41 15.68
C SER A 40 -9.12 -23.76 17.09
N ASP A 41 -8.53 -23.14 18.10
CA ASP A 41 -8.92 -23.32 19.51
C ASP A 41 -10.27 -22.65 19.81
N SER A 42 -10.59 -21.53 19.17
CA SER A 42 -11.87 -20.82 19.39
C SER A 42 -13.07 -21.56 18.83
N ASP A 43 -12.87 -22.40 17.80
CA ASP A 43 -13.88 -23.31 17.29
C ASP A 43 -13.92 -24.64 18.06
N GLY A 44 -13.33 -24.74 19.26
CA GLY A 44 -13.36 -25.96 20.06
C GLY A 44 -12.41 -27.06 19.56
N GLY A 45 -11.38 -26.68 18.81
CA GLY A 45 -10.38 -27.59 18.27
C GLY A 45 -10.78 -28.25 16.94
N PHE A 46 -11.74 -27.69 16.22
CA PHE A 46 -12.10 -28.17 14.88
C PHE A 46 -11.17 -27.64 13.79
N GLU A 47 -11.16 -28.35 12.66
CA GLU A 47 -10.48 -27.93 11.45
C GLU A 47 -11.14 -26.67 10.87
N VAL A 48 -10.32 -25.71 10.45
CA VAL A 48 -10.80 -24.48 9.83
C VAL A 48 -11.31 -24.79 8.43
N GLU A 49 -12.59 -24.52 8.21
CA GLU A 49 -13.26 -24.69 6.91
C GLU A 49 -13.18 -23.42 6.06
N PRO A 50 -13.22 -23.54 4.72
CA PRO A 50 -13.22 -22.36 3.86
C PRO A 50 -14.54 -21.58 4.03
N PRO A 51 -14.50 -20.24 3.98
CA PRO A 51 -15.70 -19.42 4.05
C PRO A 51 -16.72 -19.80 2.96
N ASN A 52 -18.01 -19.65 3.26
CA ASN A 52 -19.04 -19.83 2.25
C ASN A 52 -19.12 -18.59 1.34
N PHE A 53 -18.27 -18.56 0.31
CA PHE A 53 -18.19 -17.46 -0.64
C PHE A 53 -19.48 -17.31 -1.47
N LYS A 54 -19.96 -16.08 -1.62
CA LYS A 54 -21.10 -15.76 -2.50
C LYS A 54 -20.74 -16.03 -3.96
N ARG A 55 -21.75 -16.14 -4.83
CA ARG A 55 -21.57 -16.35 -6.28
C ARG A 55 -20.80 -15.16 -6.88
N GLY A 56 -19.59 -15.41 -7.38
CA GLY A 56 -18.66 -14.40 -7.93
C GLY A 56 -17.42 -14.14 -7.07
N GLU A 57 -17.49 -14.39 -5.76
CA GLU A 57 -16.35 -14.26 -4.83
C GLU A 57 -15.41 -15.49 -4.91
N LYS A 58 -15.93 -16.64 -5.37
CA LYS A 58 -15.18 -17.90 -5.49
C LYS A 58 -13.95 -17.83 -6.41
N GLU A 59 -13.86 -16.80 -7.25
CA GLU A 59 -12.73 -16.54 -8.15
C GLU A 59 -11.70 -15.57 -7.56
N LEU A 60 -12.03 -14.90 -6.45
CA LEU A 60 -11.19 -13.91 -5.78
C LEU A 60 -10.44 -14.49 -4.57
N TYR A 61 -10.94 -15.58 -4.01
CA TYR A 61 -10.38 -16.20 -2.81
C TYR A 61 -9.85 -17.61 -3.09
N SER A 62 -8.75 -17.96 -2.41
CA SER A 62 -8.25 -19.33 -2.41
C SER A 62 -9.24 -20.24 -1.66
N LYS A 63 -9.43 -21.44 -2.20
CA LYS A 63 -10.20 -22.51 -1.55
C LYS A 63 -9.34 -23.43 -0.67
N ARG A 64 -8.02 -23.19 -0.66
CA ARG A 64 -7.03 -24.06 -0.02
C ARG A 64 -6.33 -23.36 1.13
N PHE A 65 -6.03 -22.07 0.96
CA PHE A 65 -5.15 -21.34 1.85
C PHE A 65 -5.69 -19.99 2.26
N CYS A 66 -5.30 -19.56 3.46
CA CYS A 66 -5.51 -18.21 3.92
C CYS A 66 -4.30 -17.70 4.71
N TRP A 67 -4.03 -16.40 4.67
CA TRP A 67 -3.05 -15.82 5.59
C TRP A 67 -3.55 -15.93 7.02
N LEU A 68 -2.61 -16.03 7.94
CA LEU A 68 -2.87 -16.06 9.38
C LEU A 68 -2.51 -14.68 9.98
N PRO A 69 -3.49 -13.77 10.14
CA PRO A 69 -3.23 -12.43 10.66
C PRO A 69 -3.02 -12.42 12.17
N SER A 70 -2.31 -11.39 12.63
CA SER A 70 -2.09 -11.09 14.05
C SER A 70 -3.06 -10.01 14.55
N GLU A 71 -3.35 -10.00 15.84
CA GLU A 71 -4.17 -8.99 16.48
C GLU A 71 -3.32 -7.85 17.02
N PHE A 72 -3.67 -6.62 16.63
CA PHE A 72 -3.05 -5.39 17.11
C PHE A 72 -4.12 -4.59 17.84
N GLU A 73 -3.91 -4.32 19.13
CA GLU A 73 -4.78 -3.52 19.99
C GLU A 73 -4.31 -2.06 19.95
N VAL A 74 -5.13 -1.17 19.39
CA VAL A 74 -4.84 0.27 19.38
C VAL A 74 -5.43 0.92 20.62
N SER A 75 -4.66 1.76 21.32
CA SER A 75 -5.13 2.43 22.52
C SER A 75 -6.31 3.39 22.24
N PRO A 76 -7.17 3.68 23.22
CA PRO A 76 -8.32 4.58 23.04
C PRO A 76 -7.96 6.01 22.60
N ASP A 77 -6.76 6.49 22.93
CA ASP A 77 -6.21 7.77 22.48
C ASP A 77 -5.57 7.70 21.08
N GLY A 78 -5.22 6.49 20.62
CA GLY A 78 -4.47 6.23 19.38
C GLY A 78 -2.97 6.51 19.47
N GLU A 79 -2.43 6.70 20.68
CA GLU A 79 -1.02 7.06 20.89
C GLU A 79 -0.11 5.84 21.06
N SER A 80 -0.69 4.64 21.17
CA SER A 80 0.07 3.39 21.27
C SER A 80 -0.69 2.23 20.64
N THR A 81 0.06 1.21 20.23
CA THR A 81 -0.47 -0.06 19.74
C THR A 81 0.25 -1.18 20.45
N ARG A 82 -0.46 -2.25 20.78
CA ARG A 82 0.09 -3.48 21.36
C ARG A 82 -0.18 -4.66 20.44
N ILE A 83 0.84 -5.46 20.17
CA ILE A 83 0.67 -6.75 19.48
C ILE A 83 0.10 -7.74 20.52
N ALA A 84 -1.14 -8.16 20.32
CA ALA A 84 -1.91 -8.95 21.27
C ALA A 84 -1.76 -10.46 21.07
N SER A 85 -1.40 -10.89 19.86
CA SER A 85 -1.12 -12.27 19.47
C SER A 85 0.18 -12.37 18.67
N TYR A 86 0.72 -13.58 18.47
CA TYR A 86 2.01 -13.70 17.80
C TYR A 86 1.96 -13.28 16.31
N ILE A 87 3.11 -12.93 15.73
CA ILE A 87 3.25 -12.66 14.29
C ILE A 87 3.67 -13.94 13.59
N ASN A 88 2.89 -14.35 12.60
CA ASN A 88 3.22 -15.51 11.77
C ASN A 88 4.62 -15.35 11.14
N ASN A 89 5.45 -16.40 11.19
CA ASN A 89 6.86 -16.38 10.80
C ASN A 89 7.76 -15.49 11.69
N LEU A 90 7.27 -15.07 12.86
CA LEU A 90 7.99 -14.24 13.83
C LEU A 90 7.52 -14.51 15.28
N ALA A 91 7.47 -15.79 15.68
CA ALA A 91 6.89 -16.21 16.96
C ALA A 91 7.91 -16.71 18.01
N LEU A 92 9.21 -16.63 17.73
CA LEU A 92 10.25 -17.00 18.72
C LEU A 92 10.43 -15.89 19.76
N MET A 93 10.54 -16.24 21.05
CA MET A 93 10.60 -15.26 22.14
C MET A 93 11.72 -14.20 21.97
N PRO A 94 12.94 -14.53 21.50
CA PRO A 94 13.98 -13.53 21.26
C PRO A 94 13.62 -12.56 20.12
N GLN A 95 12.91 -13.05 19.10
CA GLN A 95 12.46 -12.23 17.97
C GLN A 95 11.35 -11.27 18.40
N GLU A 96 10.34 -11.79 19.12
CA GLU A 96 9.23 -10.98 19.63
C GLU A 96 9.73 -9.82 20.49
N ARG A 97 10.61 -10.12 21.46
CA ARG A 97 11.20 -9.12 22.37
C ARG A 97 11.91 -7.99 21.66
N LEU A 98 12.52 -8.27 20.51
CA LEU A 98 13.25 -7.26 19.75
C LEU A 98 12.36 -6.50 18.78
N LEU A 99 11.51 -7.20 18.04
CA LEU A 99 10.82 -6.66 16.87
C LEU A 99 9.43 -6.13 17.19
N TYR A 100 8.69 -6.72 18.14
CA TYR A 100 7.33 -6.26 18.46
C TYR A 100 7.31 -4.80 18.91
N PRO A 101 8.19 -4.32 19.81
CA PRO A 101 8.19 -2.91 20.22
C PRO A 101 8.46 -1.94 19.06
N ILE A 102 9.18 -2.40 18.03
CA ILE A 102 9.45 -1.61 16.83
C ILE A 102 8.22 -1.57 15.93
N LEU A 103 7.61 -2.74 15.68
CA LEU A 103 6.43 -2.89 14.84
C LEU A 103 5.21 -2.17 15.44
N GLU A 104 5.01 -2.25 16.76
CA GLU A 104 4.00 -1.50 17.52
C GLU A 104 4.12 0.01 17.30
N LYS A 105 5.34 0.55 17.42
CA LYS A 105 5.61 1.97 17.18
C LYS A 105 5.34 2.35 15.73
N ILE A 106 5.83 1.56 14.78
CA ILE A 106 5.61 1.80 13.35
C ILE A 106 4.10 1.84 13.07
N PHE A 107 3.35 0.84 13.53
CA PHE A 107 1.91 0.75 13.31
C PHE A 107 1.18 1.94 13.92
N THR A 108 1.54 2.36 15.13
CA THR A 108 0.99 3.53 15.81
C THR A 108 1.12 4.80 14.96
N TYR A 109 2.27 5.02 14.31
CA TYR A 109 2.44 6.16 13.40
C TYR A 109 1.55 6.11 12.16
N PHE A 110 1.12 4.92 11.74
CA PHE A 110 0.22 4.75 10.60
C PHE A 110 -1.26 4.89 10.97
N VAL A 111 -1.64 4.78 12.24
CA VAL A 111 -3.04 4.89 12.69
C VAL A 111 -3.74 6.15 12.15
N PRO A 112 -3.18 7.37 12.25
CA PRO A 112 -3.84 8.57 11.71
C PRO A 112 -4.00 8.55 10.18
N MET A 113 -3.11 7.86 9.47
CA MET A 113 -3.20 7.68 8.02
C MET A 113 -4.31 6.70 7.65
N PHE A 114 -4.45 5.59 8.40
CA PHE A 114 -5.53 4.64 8.21
C PHE A 114 -6.89 5.26 8.52
N ASP A 115 -7.03 5.97 9.64
CA ASP A 115 -8.27 6.66 10.01
C ASP A 115 -8.78 7.59 8.88
N ARG A 116 -7.87 8.38 8.29
CA ARG A 116 -8.21 9.24 7.14
C ARG A 116 -8.57 8.46 5.90
N THR A 117 -7.89 7.35 5.64
CA THR A 117 -8.16 6.50 4.47
C THR A 117 -9.53 5.82 4.60
N LEU A 118 -9.84 5.29 5.78
CA LEU A 118 -11.13 4.67 6.08
C LEU A 118 -12.27 5.69 6.01
N ALA A 119 -12.06 6.90 6.52
CA ALA A 119 -13.04 7.98 6.40
C ALA A 119 -13.25 8.42 4.94
N ASP A 120 -12.18 8.53 4.14
CA ASP A 120 -12.28 8.86 2.71
C ASP A 120 -13.06 7.79 1.92
N ILE A 121 -12.86 6.53 2.30
CA ILE A 121 -13.57 5.36 1.77
C ILE A 121 -15.06 5.41 2.15
N GLU A 122 -15.38 5.61 3.42
CA GLU A 122 -16.77 5.66 3.93
C GLU A 122 -17.56 6.79 3.25
N GLU A 123 -16.94 7.97 3.11
CA GLU A 123 -17.53 9.14 2.44
C GLU A 123 -17.53 9.00 0.90
N ARG A 124 -16.95 7.94 0.34
CA ARG A 124 -16.76 7.73 -1.11
C ARG A 124 -16.03 8.88 -1.81
N LYS A 125 -15.16 9.60 -1.08
CA LYS A 125 -14.38 10.72 -1.59
C LYS A 125 -13.21 10.29 -2.48
N TYR A 126 -12.72 9.07 -2.33
CA TYR A 126 -11.66 8.49 -3.18
C TYR A 126 -12.00 8.47 -4.68
N MET A 127 -13.29 8.51 -5.03
CA MET A 127 -13.77 8.60 -6.42
C MET A 127 -13.82 10.03 -6.97
N CYS A 128 -13.43 11.03 -6.19
CA CYS A 128 -13.41 12.42 -6.63
C CYS A 128 -12.39 12.60 -7.76
N ARG A 129 -12.89 12.73 -8.99
CA ARG A 129 -12.05 13.06 -10.14
C ARG A 129 -11.42 14.44 -9.92
N ARG A 130 -10.10 14.47 -9.68
CA ARG A 130 -9.33 15.71 -9.56
C ARG A 130 -9.46 16.59 -10.81
N VAL A 131 -9.58 15.96 -11.98
CA VAL A 131 -9.77 16.59 -13.29
C VAL A 131 -10.75 15.72 -14.10
N ARG A 132 -11.69 16.31 -14.84
CA ARG A 132 -12.44 15.58 -15.88
C ARG A 132 -11.62 15.59 -17.16
N SER A 133 -11.62 14.49 -17.93
CA SER A 133 -11.08 14.53 -19.29
C SER A 133 -11.68 15.72 -20.03
N PRO A 134 -10.87 16.56 -20.68
CA PRO A 134 -11.43 17.58 -21.55
C PRO A 134 -12.28 16.88 -22.63
N PRO A 135 -13.38 17.51 -23.10
CA PRO A 135 -14.01 17.18 -24.36
C PRO A 135 -12.98 17.34 -25.48
N SER A 136 -13.33 16.85 -26.67
CA SER A 136 -12.40 16.76 -27.81
C SER A 136 -11.69 18.07 -28.17
N ASP A 137 -12.28 19.24 -27.84
CA ASP A 137 -11.69 20.56 -28.05
C ASP A 137 -11.72 21.43 -26.78
N PRO A 138 -10.65 21.43 -25.95
CA PRO A 138 -10.49 22.45 -24.92
C PRO A 138 -10.12 23.80 -25.54
N GLU A 139 -10.62 24.88 -24.96
CA GLU A 139 -10.20 26.24 -25.30
C GLU A 139 -8.70 26.40 -24.97
N ILE A 140 -7.89 26.59 -26.01
CA ILE A 140 -6.43 26.72 -25.91
C ILE A 140 -6.08 28.13 -26.35
N TRP A 141 -5.53 28.93 -25.44
CA TRP A 141 -4.94 30.22 -25.80
C TRP A 141 -3.42 30.18 -25.72
N LYS A 142 -2.80 31.15 -26.37
CA LYS A 142 -1.34 31.30 -26.43
C LYS A 142 -0.93 32.41 -25.48
N LEU A 143 -0.07 32.09 -24.52
CA LEU A 143 0.57 33.09 -23.67
C LEU A 143 2.03 33.21 -24.09
N SER A 144 2.59 34.42 -24.12
CA SER A 144 4.02 34.57 -24.39
C SER A 144 4.84 33.84 -23.31
N GLU A 145 5.98 33.23 -23.70
CA GLU A 145 6.83 32.51 -22.75
C GLU A 145 7.30 33.43 -21.60
N LYS A 146 7.56 34.72 -21.90
CA LYS A 146 7.94 35.72 -20.89
C LYS A 146 6.82 35.96 -19.88
N THR A 147 5.60 36.21 -20.37
CA THR A 147 4.43 36.45 -19.52
C THR A 147 4.11 35.23 -18.66
N TYR A 148 4.17 34.02 -19.25
CA TYR A 148 3.97 32.78 -18.51
C TYR A 148 4.98 32.60 -17.37
N LYS A 149 6.29 32.75 -17.65
CA LYS A 149 7.33 32.59 -16.63
C LYS A 149 7.17 33.58 -15.49
N ARG A 150 6.89 34.85 -15.82
CA ARG A 150 6.66 35.90 -14.82
C ARG A 150 5.49 35.57 -13.89
N ARG A 151 4.33 35.18 -14.44
CA ARG A 151 3.16 34.79 -13.64
C ARG A 151 3.44 33.54 -12.80
N TRP A 152 4.18 32.58 -13.36
CA TRP A 152 4.59 31.36 -12.65
C TRP A 152 5.52 31.64 -11.47
N GLU A 153 6.52 32.52 -11.65
CA GLU A 153 7.43 32.93 -10.59
C GLU A 153 6.69 33.65 -9.46
N ARG A 154 5.75 34.56 -9.78
CA ARG A 154 4.90 35.21 -8.77
C ARG A 154 4.04 34.21 -8.01
N LEU A 155 3.42 33.26 -8.71
CA LEU A 155 2.60 32.21 -8.09
C LEU A 155 3.44 31.31 -7.18
N LEU A 156 4.67 30.96 -7.59
CA LEU A 156 5.61 30.23 -6.75
C LEU A 156 6.03 31.01 -5.50
N ALA A 157 6.29 32.31 -5.64
CA ALA A 157 6.63 33.18 -4.52
C ALA A 157 5.48 33.25 -3.50
N GLN A 158 4.24 33.45 -3.98
CA GLN A 158 3.04 33.44 -3.13
C GLN A 158 2.87 32.11 -2.39
N PHE A 159 3.11 30.98 -3.07
CA PHE A 159 3.05 29.66 -2.44
C PHE A 159 4.12 29.49 -1.35
N GLN A 160 5.36 29.92 -1.63
CA GLN A 160 6.47 29.82 -0.68
C GLN A 160 6.31 30.73 0.53
N SER A 161 5.71 31.92 0.36
CA SER A 161 5.42 32.84 1.47
C SER A 161 4.16 32.50 2.25
N GLY A 162 3.35 31.54 1.77
CA GLY A 162 2.06 31.18 2.38
C GLY A 162 0.95 32.21 2.11
N GLU A 163 1.14 33.10 1.14
CA GLU A 163 0.14 34.06 0.71
C GLU A 163 -0.98 33.38 -0.09
N LYS A 164 -2.14 34.06 -0.16
CA LYS A 164 -3.26 33.59 -0.97
C LYS A 164 -2.87 33.66 -2.45
N LEU A 165 -2.96 32.53 -3.16
CA LEU A 165 -2.67 32.44 -4.58
C LEU A 165 -3.69 33.25 -5.39
N GLN A 166 -3.24 34.33 -6.03
CA GLN A 166 -4.10 35.26 -6.78
C GLN A 166 -3.79 35.32 -8.27
N GLU A 167 -2.61 34.88 -8.70
CA GLU A 167 -2.19 34.91 -10.10
C GLU A 167 -3.01 33.95 -10.98
N ASN A 168 -3.49 34.44 -12.13
CA ASN A 168 -4.20 33.65 -13.15
C ASN A 168 -3.48 33.68 -14.51
N PHE A 169 -3.68 32.62 -15.30
CA PHE A 169 -3.05 32.49 -16.62
C PHE A 169 -4.02 32.80 -17.77
N ASP A 170 -5.16 33.41 -17.45
CA ASP A 170 -6.25 33.70 -18.38
C ASP A 170 -5.78 34.67 -19.48
N SER A 171 -6.41 34.58 -20.66
CA SER A 171 -6.06 35.40 -21.83
C SER A 171 -6.28 36.89 -21.61
N ASP A 172 -7.21 37.25 -20.72
CA ASP A 172 -7.78 38.59 -20.54
C ASP A 172 -7.36 39.29 -19.24
N SER A 173 -6.37 38.78 -18.51
CA SER A 173 -5.91 39.46 -17.29
C SER A 173 -5.30 40.81 -17.69
N SER A 174 -6.03 41.89 -17.41
CA SER A 174 -5.79 43.29 -17.78
C SER A 174 -4.59 43.95 -17.10
N GLU A 175 -3.49 43.22 -16.89
CA GLU A 175 -2.21 43.82 -16.52
C GLU A 175 -1.45 44.19 -17.79
N GLY A 176 -1.71 45.41 -18.26
CA GLY A 176 -0.82 46.22 -19.10
C GLY A 176 -0.26 45.48 -20.31
N GLU A 177 -0.95 45.60 -21.44
CA GLU A 177 -0.25 45.71 -22.72
C GLU A 177 0.79 46.83 -22.55
N LEU A 178 2.03 46.45 -22.31
CA LEU A 178 3.13 47.31 -22.74
C LEU A 178 3.01 47.30 -24.24
N GLU A 179 2.48 48.40 -24.77
CA GLU A 179 2.52 48.78 -26.17
C GLU A 179 3.91 48.45 -26.70
N ASP A 180 4.04 47.36 -27.45
CA ASP A 180 5.16 47.23 -28.38
C ASP A 180 4.81 48.20 -29.51
N GLU A 181 5.26 49.45 -29.36
CA GLU A 181 5.28 50.43 -30.43
C GLU A 181 5.92 49.81 -31.68
N ASN A 182 5.26 50.04 -32.82
CA ASN A 182 5.62 49.73 -34.21
C ASN A 182 4.94 48.51 -34.83
N GLU A 183 3.65 48.65 -35.14
CA GLU A 183 3.10 48.16 -36.40
C GLU A 183 2.91 49.38 -37.33
N GLU A 184 3.96 49.76 -38.05
CA GLU A 184 3.81 50.60 -39.24
C GLU A 184 3.22 49.72 -40.35
N GLU A 185 1.97 50.00 -40.73
CA GLU A 185 1.32 49.49 -41.93
C GLU A 185 1.99 50.12 -43.17
N ASP A 186 3.01 49.45 -43.72
CA ASP A 186 3.52 49.77 -45.05
C ASP A 186 2.89 48.83 -46.10
N GLU A 187 1.85 49.32 -46.76
CA GLU A 187 1.40 48.82 -48.07
C GLU A 187 2.33 49.36 -49.18
N ASP A 188 3.11 48.50 -49.86
CA ASP A 188 3.25 48.45 -51.33
C ASP A 188 4.22 47.32 -51.79
N PRO A 189 4.20 46.85 -53.06
CA PRO A 189 4.56 45.50 -53.42
C PRO A 189 5.91 45.45 -54.15
N VAL A 190 6.36 44.22 -54.42
CA VAL A 190 7.47 43.85 -55.33
C VAL A 190 8.89 43.87 -54.73
N ARG A 191 9.24 42.66 -54.26
CA ARG A 191 10.55 41.96 -54.38
C ARG A 191 11.83 42.78 -54.18
N GLU A 192 12.51 42.52 -53.06
CA GLU A 192 13.91 42.10 -53.14
C GLU A 192 14.29 41.12 -52.02
N ARG A 193 14.92 40.03 -52.43
CA ARG A 193 15.21 38.83 -51.64
C ARG A 193 16.48 39.05 -50.79
N ARG A 194 16.41 39.90 -49.76
CA ARG A 194 17.45 39.96 -48.73
C ARG A 194 17.12 38.95 -47.63
N ARG A 195 18.00 37.97 -47.41
CA ARG A 195 17.94 37.01 -46.29
C ARG A 195 18.18 37.76 -44.97
N SER A 196 17.17 38.47 -44.49
CA SER A 196 17.11 38.94 -43.12
C SER A 196 17.06 37.71 -42.22
N LYS A 197 17.90 37.67 -41.16
CA LYS A 197 17.80 36.63 -40.13
C LYS A 197 16.36 36.65 -39.63
N PRO A 198 15.64 35.51 -39.59
CA PRO A 198 14.27 35.51 -39.13
C PRO A 198 14.25 36.11 -37.72
N ALA A 199 13.38 37.10 -37.50
CA ALA A 199 13.14 37.66 -36.18
C ALA A 199 12.97 36.51 -35.16
N PRO A 200 13.49 36.66 -33.93
CA PRO A 200 13.39 35.60 -32.93
C PRO A 200 11.92 35.21 -32.80
N ARG A 201 11.57 33.97 -33.19
CA ARG A 201 10.19 33.49 -33.14
C ARG A 201 9.74 33.62 -31.70
N GLN A 202 8.86 34.58 -31.42
CA GLN A 202 8.20 34.73 -30.13
C GLN A 202 7.67 33.34 -29.74
N ARG A 203 8.22 32.78 -28.65
CA ARG A 203 7.81 31.46 -28.18
C ARG A 203 6.54 31.64 -27.36
N TYR A 204 5.52 30.86 -27.70
CA TYR A 204 4.24 30.86 -27.01
C TYR A 204 4.04 29.53 -26.29
N ILE A 205 3.51 29.61 -25.08
CA ILE A 205 3.06 28.47 -24.30
C ILE A 205 1.55 28.32 -24.52
N ARG A 206 1.13 27.10 -24.86
CA ARG A 206 -0.29 26.75 -24.94
C ARG A 206 -0.80 26.54 -23.53
N VAL A 207 -1.60 27.48 -23.05
CA VAL A 207 -2.27 27.36 -21.75
C VAL A 207 -3.64 26.76 -22.00
N ARG A 208 -4.06 25.87 -21.10
CA ARG A 208 -5.37 25.24 -21.10
C ARG A 208 -6.05 25.55 -19.78
N GLU A 209 -7.25 26.12 -19.81
CA GLU A 209 -8.05 26.20 -18.60
C GLU A 209 -8.61 24.81 -18.28
N LEU A 210 -8.05 24.17 -17.27
CA LEU A 210 -8.69 23.01 -16.64
C LEU A 210 -9.78 23.44 -15.65
N ALA A 211 -9.86 24.74 -15.35
CA ALA A 211 -10.71 25.32 -14.32
C ALA A 211 -12.10 25.77 -14.80
N THR A 212 -12.36 26.05 -16.09
CA THR A 212 -13.74 26.35 -16.58
C THR A 212 -14.68 25.15 -16.46
N TYR A 213 -14.14 23.95 -16.18
CA TYR A 213 -14.89 22.79 -15.67
C TYR A 213 -15.46 22.98 -14.25
N LYS A 214 -15.19 24.13 -13.60
CA LYS A 214 -15.73 24.56 -12.28
C LYS A 214 -17.22 24.31 -12.14
N ARG A 215 -18.03 24.49 -13.20
CA ARG A 215 -19.49 24.23 -13.14
C ARG A 215 -19.89 22.74 -13.10
N LYS A 216 -18.96 21.80 -13.32
CA LYS A 216 -19.22 20.35 -13.40
C LYS A 216 -18.28 19.46 -12.58
N ILE A 217 -17.32 20.02 -11.84
CA ILE A 217 -16.55 19.29 -10.82
C ILE A 217 -17.42 19.26 -9.56
N GLY A 218 -18.27 18.24 -9.45
CA GLY A 218 -19.30 18.17 -8.42
C GLY A 218 -18.79 18.12 -6.98
N ARG A 219 -17.52 17.73 -6.75
CA ARG A 219 -16.86 17.71 -5.43
C ARG A 219 -15.34 17.89 -5.59
N ARG A 220 -14.76 18.89 -4.92
CA ARG A 220 -13.31 18.94 -4.69
C ARG A 220 -12.99 17.97 -3.56
N TRP A 221 -11.82 17.33 -3.63
CA TRP A 221 -11.36 16.53 -2.50
C TRP A 221 -11.02 17.47 -1.35
N GLU A 222 -11.57 17.17 -0.19
CA GLU A 222 -11.28 17.82 1.09
C GLU A 222 -11.06 16.70 2.10
N PRO A 223 -10.12 16.86 3.07
CA PRO A 223 -9.90 15.86 4.10
C PRO A 223 -11.24 15.39 4.71
N PRO A 224 -11.48 14.08 4.84
CA PRO A 224 -12.71 13.57 5.42
C PRO A 224 -12.79 13.91 6.92
N GLU A 225 -14.02 13.99 7.42
CA GLU A 225 -14.23 14.17 8.86
C GLU A 225 -14.06 12.83 9.56
N LEU A 226 -13.25 12.80 10.61
CA LEU A 226 -12.98 11.56 11.34
C LEU A 226 -14.16 11.24 12.25
N ASN A 227 -14.85 10.13 11.95
CA ASN A 227 -15.92 9.59 12.77
C ASN A 227 -15.44 8.44 13.64
N LYS A 228 -16.19 8.13 14.71
CA LYS A 228 -15.90 6.96 15.56
C LYS A 228 -16.01 5.63 14.79
N SER A 229 -16.83 5.56 13.74
CA SER A 229 -16.98 4.37 12.89
C SER A 229 -15.72 4.06 12.07
N THR A 230 -14.94 5.09 11.73
CA THR A 230 -13.76 4.99 10.84
C THR A 230 -12.43 5.09 11.58
N SER A 231 -12.48 5.30 12.90
CA SER A 231 -11.27 5.41 13.70
C SER A 231 -10.86 4.05 14.27
N LEU A 232 -9.58 3.72 14.12
CA LEU A 232 -8.98 2.53 14.71
C LEU A 232 -8.73 2.68 16.22
N LYS A 233 -8.91 3.87 16.78
CA LYS A 233 -8.69 4.15 18.21
C LYS A 233 -9.57 3.27 19.10
N GLY A 234 -8.95 2.55 20.02
CA GLY A 234 -9.65 1.60 20.90
C GLY A 234 -10.15 0.34 20.20
N GLN A 235 -9.73 0.08 18.96
CA GLN A 235 -10.09 -1.12 18.21
C GLN A 235 -8.96 -2.15 18.19
N THR A 236 -9.34 -3.41 18.04
CA THR A 236 -8.42 -4.51 17.71
C THR A 236 -8.48 -4.77 16.22
N VAL A 237 -7.36 -4.65 15.54
CA VAL A 237 -7.24 -4.82 14.08
C VAL A 237 -6.45 -6.08 13.75
N LYS A 238 -6.84 -6.73 12.64
CA LYS A 238 -6.17 -7.91 12.11
C LYS A 238 -5.10 -7.46 11.11
N VAL A 239 -3.84 -7.77 11.40
CA VAL A 239 -2.67 -7.27 10.64
C VAL A 239 -1.86 -8.44 10.12
N VAL A 240 -1.57 -8.42 8.82
CA VAL A 240 -0.58 -9.31 8.21
C VAL A 240 0.72 -8.53 8.05
N VAL A 241 1.81 -9.09 8.57
CA VAL A 241 3.12 -8.44 8.54
C VAL A 241 4.00 -9.09 7.48
N ARG A 242 4.58 -8.27 6.62
CA ARG A 242 5.64 -8.66 5.71
C ARG A 242 6.81 -7.70 5.89
N LEU A 243 8.00 -8.24 6.12
CA LEU A 243 9.22 -7.48 6.22
C LEU A 243 10.21 -8.02 5.21
N MET A 244 10.64 -7.17 4.28
CA MET A 244 11.58 -7.56 3.23
C MET A 244 12.66 -6.49 3.04
N ASN A 245 13.88 -6.91 2.74
CA ASN A 245 14.93 -6.07 2.23
C ASN A 245 14.95 -6.15 0.70
N ILE A 246 14.96 -5.00 0.05
CA ILE A 246 15.12 -4.91 -1.40
C ILE A 246 16.50 -4.28 -1.67
N ASN A 247 17.39 -5.07 -2.24
CA ASN A 247 18.73 -4.71 -2.65
C ASN A 247 18.74 -4.46 -4.17
N LEU A 248 18.99 -3.22 -4.58
CA LEU A 248 19.08 -2.83 -5.99
C LEU A 248 20.52 -2.45 -6.33
N PRO A 249 21.39 -3.43 -6.64
CA PRO A 249 22.77 -3.13 -6.97
C PRO A 249 22.86 -2.42 -8.33
N PRO A 250 23.89 -1.59 -8.60
CA PRO A 250 24.03 -0.89 -9.89
C PRO A 250 24.02 -1.82 -11.12
N ARG A 251 24.41 -3.09 -10.95
CA ARG A 251 24.37 -4.14 -11.98
C ARG A 251 22.96 -4.60 -12.37
N SER A 252 22.00 -4.45 -11.46
CA SER A 252 20.58 -4.77 -11.66
C SER A 252 19.73 -3.75 -10.88
N PRO A 253 19.60 -2.51 -11.41
CA PRO A 253 18.94 -1.40 -10.70
C PRO A 253 17.40 -1.45 -10.83
N THR A 254 16.88 -2.35 -11.64
CA THR A 254 15.44 -2.51 -11.88
C THR A 254 14.86 -3.54 -10.94
N PHE A 255 13.86 -3.12 -10.15
CA PHE A 255 13.06 -4.02 -9.35
C PHE A 255 12.02 -4.70 -10.25
N VAL A 256 12.16 -6.01 -10.48
CA VAL A 256 11.14 -6.79 -11.20
C VAL A 256 10.03 -7.14 -10.21
N THR A 257 8.94 -6.36 -10.21
CA THR A 257 7.73 -6.68 -9.44
C THR A 257 7.13 -8.00 -9.92
N ARG A 258 7.25 -9.07 -9.12
CA ARG A 258 6.51 -10.33 -9.27
C ARG A 258 5.21 -10.34 -8.47
N GLY A 259 4.28 -9.41 -8.76
CA GLY A 259 2.98 -9.44 -8.08
C GLY A 259 1.99 -8.38 -8.58
N GLY A 260 0.75 -8.80 -8.83
CA GLY A 260 -0.39 -7.91 -9.01
C GLY A 260 -1.02 -7.52 -7.65
N TRP A 261 -1.95 -6.56 -7.68
CA TRP A 261 -2.81 -6.28 -6.53
C TRP A 261 -3.72 -7.49 -6.25
N MET A 262 -3.89 -7.87 -4.98
CA MET A 262 -4.65 -9.06 -4.57
C MET A 262 -5.57 -8.72 -3.39
N VAL A 263 -6.72 -9.41 -3.30
CA VAL A 263 -7.65 -9.31 -2.16
C VAL A 263 -7.37 -10.47 -1.22
N GLU A 264 -6.97 -10.16 0.01
CA GLU A 264 -6.24 -11.10 0.86
C GLU A 264 -7.10 -11.72 1.97
N GLY A 265 -8.21 -12.35 1.57
CA GLY A 265 -9.06 -13.18 2.44
C GLY A 265 -10.32 -12.49 3.00
N VAL A 266 -11.21 -13.31 3.57
CA VAL A 266 -12.45 -12.92 4.29
C VAL A 266 -12.34 -13.43 5.72
N LEU A 267 -12.84 -12.65 6.68
CA LEU A 267 -13.01 -12.94 8.12
C LEU A 267 -12.35 -14.27 8.59
N ILE A 268 -11.09 -14.16 8.98
CA ILE A 268 -10.18 -15.28 9.19
C ILE A 268 -9.94 -15.46 10.70
N PRO A 269 -9.76 -16.69 11.22
CA PRO A 269 -9.14 -16.89 12.54
C PRO A 269 -7.76 -16.20 12.59
N THR A 270 -7.35 -15.79 13.78
CA THR A 270 -6.08 -15.06 13.96
C THR A 270 -5.05 -15.97 14.62
N THR A 271 -3.82 -15.47 14.76
CA THR A 271 -2.79 -16.12 15.59
C THR A 271 -3.16 -16.18 17.08
N ARG A 272 -4.26 -15.57 17.51
CA ARG A 272 -4.85 -15.81 18.83
C ARG A 272 -5.56 -17.16 18.91
N ASP A 273 -6.19 -17.55 17.82
CA ASP A 273 -7.01 -18.76 17.73
C ASP A 273 -6.21 -20.00 17.29
N ILE A 274 -5.11 -19.79 16.59
CA ILE A 274 -4.29 -20.86 16.01
C ILE A 274 -2.89 -20.75 16.61
N ALA A 275 -2.48 -21.75 17.38
CA ALA A 275 -1.15 -21.81 17.98
C ALA A 275 -0.03 -21.85 16.92
N PRO A 276 1.20 -21.41 17.26
CA PRO A 276 2.34 -21.45 16.34
C PRO A 276 2.59 -22.87 15.82
N GLN A 277 2.70 -22.99 14.50
CA GLN A 277 2.91 -24.28 13.82
C GLN A 277 4.41 -24.62 13.62
N GLN A 278 5.29 -23.69 13.97
CA GLN A 278 6.73 -23.76 13.69
C GLN A 278 7.45 -24.76 14.64
N PRO A 279 8.31 -25.66 14.13
CA PRO A 279 9.05 -26.62 14.93
C PRO A 279 9.97 -25.99 15.99
N ASP A 280 10.63 -24.88 15.64
CA ASP A 280 11.54 -24.13 16.50
C ASP A 280 10.81 -23.50 17.70
N VAL A 281 9.63 -22.93 17.48
CA VAL A 281 8.76 -22.38 18.53
C VAL A 281 8.29 -23.51 19.46
N ARG A 282 7.95 -24.67 18.89
CA ARG A 282 7.55 -25.84 19.68
C ARG A 282 8.67 -26.34 20.59
N GLN A 283 9.91 -26.37 20.08
CA GLN A 283 11.07 -26.75 20.88
C GLN A 283 11.34 -25.75 22.00
N GLU A 284 11.22 -24.45 21.75
CA GLU A 284 11.38 -23.42 22.78
C GLU A 284 10.32 -23.56 23.90
N ILE A 285 9.07 -23.86 23.53
CA ILE A 285 8.01 -24.13 24.50
C ILE A 285 8.32 -25.38 25.34
N ASP A 286 8.73 -26.48 24.71
CA ASP A 286 9.12 -27.72 25.42
C ASP A 286 10.25 -27.45 26.42
N ASP A 287 11.32 -26.78 25.99
CA ASP A 287 12.45 -26.41 26.84
C ASP A 287 12.05 -25.52 28.02
N LEU A 288 11.07 -24.63 27.84
CA LEU A 288 10.54 -23.77 28.90
C LEU A 288 9.67 -24.54 29.89
N LEU A 289 8.80 -25.43 29.40
CA LEU A 289 7.93 -26.25 30.22
C LEU A 289 8.74 -27.28 31.02
N ALA A 290 9.70 -27.95 30.39
CA ALA A 290 10.57 -28.93 31.03
C ALA A 290 11.42 -28.34 32.17
N LYS A 291 11.68 -27.03 32.18
CA LYS A 291 12.35 -26.33 33.30
C LYS A 291 11.46 -26.14 34.52
N ARG A 292 10.14 -26.19 34.35
CA ARG A 292 9.16 -25.83 35.40
C ARG A 292 8.23 -26.99 35.78
N LEU A 293 8.09 -27.99 34.92
CA LEU A 293 7.11 -29.08 35.06
C LEU A 293 7.78 -30.45 34.86
N PRO A 294 7.28 -31.51 35.53
CA PRO A 294 7.64 -32.89 35.23
C PRO A 294 7.37 -33.27 33.78
N ARG A 295 8.14 -34.24 33.26
CA ARG A 295 8.04 -34.68 31.85
C ARG A 295 6.63 -35.15 31.47
N GLU A 296 5.89 -35.79 32.38
CA GLU A 296 4.52 -36.23 32.05
C GLU A 296 3.59 -35.04 31.81
N LEU A 297 3.68 -33.99 32.62
CA LEU A 297 2.86 -32.79 32.47
C LEU A 297 3.27 -31.98 31.23
N THR A 298 4.57 -31.89 30.94
CA THR A 298 5.05 -31.26 29.69
C THR A 298 4.51 -32.00 28.47
N ALA A 299 4.65 -33.33 28.42
CA ALA A 299 4.14 -34.14 27.32
C ALA A 299 2.61 -34.01 27.17
N MET A 300 1.88 -33.95 28.29
CA MET A 300 0.44 -33.72 28.28
C MET A 300 0.07 -32.35 27.68
N ILE A 301 0.73 -31.26 28.12
CA ILE A 301 0.46 -29.90 27.60
C ILE A 301 0.79 -29.83 26.11
N LEU A 302 1.94 -30.36 25.70
CA LEU A 302 2.32 -30.39 24.30
C LEU A 302 1.30 -31.22 23.48
N GLY A 303 0.75 -32.30 24.04
CA GLY A 303 -0.30 -33.10 23.39
C GLY A 303 -1.60 -32.35 23.09
N TYR A 304 -1.88 -31.25 23.79
CA TYR A 304 -3.04 -30.39 23.51
C TYR A 304 -2.77 -29.34 22.43
N LEU A 305 -1.51 -29.04 22.13
CA LEU A 305 -1.17 -28.07 21.09
C LEU A 305 -1.28 -28.73 19.70
N PRO A 306 -1.73 -27.98 18.68
CA PRO A 306 -1.72 -28.45 17.29
C PRO A 306 -0.38 -29.06 16.88
N PRO A 307 -0.37 -30.05 15.97
CA PRO A 307 0.86 -30.63 15.47
C PRO A 307 1.70 -29.58 14.75
N VAL A 308 3.02 -29.64 14.93
CA VAL A 308 3.95 -28.82 14.16
C VAL A 308 3.92 -29.24 12.70
N VAL A 309 4.06 -28.28 11.79
CA VAL A 309 4.29 -28.60 10.38
C VAL A 309 5.82 -28.71 10.17
N PRO A 310 6.35 -29.75 9.53
CA PRO A 310 7.79 -29.82 9.27
C PRO A 310 8.26 -28.72 8.31
N ASP A 311 9.51 -28.26 8.43
CA ASP A 311 10.04 -27.17 7.58
C ASP A 311 9.95 -27.46 6.08
N SER A 312 10.14 -28.72 5.68
CA SER A 312 9.99 -29.18 4.30
C SER A 312 8.54 -29.06 3.80
N ASP A 313 7.57 -29.35 4.66
CA ASP A 313 6.15 -29.24 4.33
C ASP A 313 5.72 -27.78 4.29
N ALA A 314 6.20 -26.98 5.24
CA ALA A 314 5.98 -25.54 5.27
C ALA A 314 6.54 -24.85 4.03
N ALA A 315 7.73 -25.27 3.56
CA ALA A 315 8.33 -24.78 2.32
C ALA A 315 7.49 -25.12 1.09
N ALA A 316 6.91 -26.33 1.02
CA ALA A 316 6.03 -26.74 -0.06
C ALA A 316 4.68 -26.03 -0.01
N LEU A 317 4.11 -25.83 1.19
CA LEU A 317 2.88 -25.06 1.38
C LEU A 317 3.06 -23.60 0.98
N LYS A 318 4.18 -22.99 1.37
CA LYS A 318 4.55 -21.63 0.97
C LYS A 318 4.65 -21.51 -0.55
N GLU A 319 5.31 -22.45 -1.22
CA GLU A 319 5.40 -22.47 -2.69
C GLU A 319 4.05 -22.64 -3.34
N ALA A 320 3.27 -23.64 -2.93
CA ALA A 320 1.94 -23.88 -3.47
C ALA A 320 1.02 -22.67 -3.27
N PHE A 321 1.11 -22.00 -2.12
CA PHE A 321 0.32 -20.83 -1.81
C PHE A 321 0.76 -19.61 -2.63
N PHE A 322 2.06 -19.41 -2.76
CA PHE A 322 2.62 -18.35 -3.60
C PHE A 322 2.30 -18.57 -5.07
N GLU A 323 2.43 -19.80 -5.58
CA GLU A 323 2.11 -20.16 -6.96
C GLU A 323 0.64 -19.92 -7.28
N GLU A 324 -0.27 -20.45 -6.46
CA GLU A 324 -1.72 -20.26 -6.60
C GLU A 324 -2.09 -18.77 -6.66
N ARG A 325 -1.37 -17.92 -5.93
CA ARG A 325 -1.59 -16.47 -5.93
C ARG A 325 -0.85 -15.71 -7.02
N SER A 326 0.24 -16.25 -7.52
CA SER A 326 1.01 -15.67 -8.63
C SER A 326 0.37 -15.93 -9.99
N GLU A 327 -0.56 -16.88 -10.07
CA GLU A 327 -1.28 -17.19 -11.29
C GLU A 327 -2.16 -16.00 -11.73
N PRO A 328 -2.02 -15.50 -12.97
CA PRO A 328 -2.80 -14.37 -13.49
C PRO A 328 -4.30 -14.65 -13.61
N ALA A 329 -4.74 -15.87 -13.29
CA ALA A 329 -6.13 -16.33 -13.37
C ALA A 329 -7.01 -15.84 -12.20
N ILE A 330 -6.45 -15.35 -11.09
CA ILE A 330 -7.23 -14.62 -10.09
C ILE A 330 -7.53 -13.24 -10.70
N ASN A 331 -8.67 -13.17 -11.39
CA ASN A 331 -9.15 -12.13 -12.31
C ASN A 331 -9.24 -10.69 -11.73
N VAL A 332 -8.17 -10.12 -11.21
CA VAL A 332 -8.16 -8.71 -10.78
C VAL A 332 -8.16 -7.77 -11.99
N GLY A 333 -7.69 -8.23 -13.15
CA GLY A 333 -7.70 -7.48 -14.41
C GLY A 333 -9.10 -7.10 -14.93
N LYS A 334 -10.15 -7.88 -14.58
CA LYS A 334 -11.53 -7.52 -14.94
C LYS A 334 -12.12 -6.46 -14.01
N PHE A 335 -11.78 -6.45 -12.72
CA PHE A 335 -12.33 -5.54 -11.73
C PHE A 335 -11.59 -4.19 -11.63
N THR A 336 -10.31 -4.15 -11.99
CA THR A 336 -9.51 -2.90 -12.00
C THR A 336 -9.74 -2.03 -13.25
N SER A 337 -10.45 -2.56 -14.27
CA SER A 337 -10.69 -1.83 -15.53
C SER A 337 -11.74 -0.72 -15.45
N SER A 338 -12.47 -0.59 -14.33
CA SER A 338 -13.29 0.60 -14.08
C SER A 338 -13.63 0.74 -12.60
N SER A 339 -12.99 1.71 -11.93
CA SER A 339 -13.52 2.35 -10.71
C SER A 339 -13.79 1.45 -9.49
N GLY A 340 -12.78 0.75 -8.98
CA GLY A 340 -12.88 0.08 -7.68
C GLY A 340 -11.52 -0.04 -6.99
N PHE A 341 -11.30 0.75 -5.94
CA PHE A 341 -10.41 0.31 -4.86
C PHE A 341 -11.12 -0.86 -4.16
N CYS A 342 -10.45 -2.00 -4.01
CA CYS A 342 -10.96 -3.10 -3.21
C CYS A 342 -10.92 -2.69 -1.74
N VAL A 343 -12.03 -2.17 -1.27
CA VAL A 343 -12.34 -2.10 0.16
C VAL A 343 -13.24 -3.30 0.42
N PRO A 344 -12.81 -4.30 1.21
CA PRO A 344 -13.72 -5.33 1.67
C PRO A 344 -14.85 -4.67 2.47
N TYR A 345 -16.09 -4.97 2.08
CA TYR A 345 -17.31 -4.55 2.79
C TYR A 345 -17.48 -5.31 4.10
#